data_AF-A0AAY5KUG4-F1
#
_entry.id   AF-A0AAY5KUG4-F1
#
_cell.length_a   1.000
_cell.length_b   1.000
_cell.length_c   1.000
_cell.angle_alpha   90.00
_cell.angle_beta   90.00
_cell.angle_gamma   90.00
#
_symmetry.space_group_name_H-M   'P 1'
#
loop_
_entity.id
_entity.type
_entity.pdbx_description
1 polymer ?
#
loop_
_entity_poly.entity_id
_entity_poly.type
_entity_poly.pdbx_seq_one_letter_code
_entity_poly.pdbx_strand_id
1 'polypeptide(L)'
;MKSISLLRYQPESKTLSLISRVRRQLSDREQNLSVYMYLPEAKESFGGMRLLRRADFNVGAHVNAFWRMPCRGALDTATKKTLAWDNKHITWFATLDGGIGLLLPMQEKTYRRLLMLQNALTTMLPHHAGLNPKAFRMLHVDRRQLQNAVRNVLDGELLNKYLYLSTMERSELAKKIGTTSDIILDDVLEIDRVTAHF
;
A
#
# COMPACT_ATOMS: atom_id res chain seq x y z
N MET A 1 -15.74 15.84 14.19
CA MET A 1 -14.60 15.32 13.41
C MET A 1 -13.86 14.29 14.26
N LYS A 2 -13.79 13.02 13.84
CA LYS A 2 -13.15 11.95 14.64
C LYS A 2 -11.66 11.85 14.28
N SER A 3 -10.80 12.08 15.27
CA SER A 3 -9.34 11.85 15.22
C SER A 3 -9.01 10.39 15.57
N ILE A 4 -7.94 9.83 15.01
CA ILE A 4 -7.39 8.55 15.48
C ILE A 4 -6.49 8.85 16.69
N SER A 5 -6.66 8.07 17.75
CA SER A 5 -5.82 8.12 18.95
C SER A 5 -5.24 6.73 19.20
N LEU A 6 -3.92 6.66 19.41
CA LEU A 6 -3.21 5.45 19.82
C LEU A 6 -3.12 5.43 21.34
N LEU A 7 -3.73 4.42 21.96
CA LEU A 7 -3.76 4.23 23.40
C LEU A 7 -2.89 3.02 23.79
N ARG A 8 -2.27 3.07 24.96
CA ARG A 8 -1.58 1.91 25.57
C ARG A 8 -2.19 1.60 26.91
N TYR A 9 -2.58 0.35 27.04
CA TYR A 9 -3.01 -0.23 28.30
C TYR A 9 -1.80 -0.89 28.98
N GLN A 10 -1.64 -0.63 30.27
CA GLN A 10 -0.62 -1.26 31.12
C GLN A 10 -1.34 -2.18 32.11
N PRO A 11 -1.23 -3.53 31.97
CA PRO A 11 -1.92 -4.47 32.84
C PRO A 11 -1.50 -4.36 34.31
N GLU A 12 -0.22 -4.06 34.57
CA GLU A 12 0.36 -4.03 35.92
C GLU A 12 -0.26 -2.91 36.76
N SER A 13 -0.43 -1.73 36.17
CA SER A 13 -1.02 -0.56 36.82
C SER A 13 -2.52 -0.42 36.54
N LYS A 14 -3.09 -1.25 35.66
CA LYS A 14 -4.46 -1.14 35.13
C LYS A 14 -4.79 0.26 34.58
N THR A 15 -3.79 0.93 34.00
CA THR A 15 -3.95 2.29 33.46
C THR A 15 -4.01 2.31 31.94
N LEU A 16 -4.78 3.25 31.39
CA LEU A 16 -4.87 3.53 29.95
C LEU A 16 -4.26 4.90 29.69
N SER A 17 -3.23 4.95 28.84
CA SER A 17 -2.49 6.16 28.50
C SER A 17 -2.64 6.51 27.03
N LEU A 18 -2.79 7.79 26.72
CA LEU A 18 -2.74 8.29 25.35
C LEU A 18 -1.27 8.43 24.91
N ILE A 19 -0.86 7.64 23.91
CA ILE A 19 0.50 7.72 23.35
C ILE A 19 0.56 8.84 22.32
N SER A 20 -0.32 8.80 21.33
CA SER A 20 -0.21 9.63 20.14
C SER A 20 -1.56 9.82 19.47
N ARG A 21 -1.71 10.89 18.68
CA ARG A 21 -2.96 11.16 17.96
C ARG A 21 -2.73 11.79 16.59
N VAL A 22 -3.71 11.64 15.71
CA VAL A 22 -3.80 12.37 14.44
C VAL A 22 -5.24 12.77 14.14
N ARG A 23 -5.42 13.95 13.53
CA ARG A 23 -6.74 14.54 13.25
C ARG A 23 -7.43 13.98 12.00
N ARG A 24 -6.99 12.84 11.46
CA ARG A 24 -7.53 12.25 10.22
C ARG A 24 -7.79 10.76 10.40
N GLN A 25 -8.72 10.21 9.61
CA GLN A 25 -9.14 8.81 9.66
C GLN A 25 -8.26 7.93 8.74
N LEU A 26 -8.32 6.61 8.95
CA LEU A 26 -7.60 5.63 8.13
C LEU A 26 -8.27 5.49 6.76
N SER A 27 -9.60 5.38 6.75
CA SER A 27 -10.45 5.59 5.59
C SER A 27 -11.25 6.86 5.81
N ASP A 28 -11.26 7.77 4.84
CA ASP A 28 -11.98 9.04 4.93
C ASP A 28 -13.17 9.15 3.96
N ARG A 29 -13.92 10.25 4.09
CA ARG A 29 -15.06 10.55 3.22
C ARG A 29 -14.65 10.85 1.77
N GLU A 30 -13.38 11.15 1.54
CA GLU A 30 -12.83 11.37 0.20
C GLU A 30 -12.30 10.06 -0.41
N GLN A 31 -12.67 8.90 0.16
CA GLN A 31 -12.31 7.56 -0.30
C GLN A 31 -10.80 7.29 -0.29
N ASN A 32 -10.05 8.04 0.53
CA ASN A 32 -8.63 7.81 0.71
C ASN A 32 -8.40 6.78 1.82
N LEU A 33 -7.39 5.95 1.62
CA LEU A 33 -6.70 5.19 2.64
C LEU A 33 -5.42 5.89 3.05
N SER A 34 -5.15 5.95 4.35
CA SER A 34 -3.92 6.51 4.92
C SER A 34 -3.33 5.57 5.95
N VAL A 35 -2.02 5.32 5.85
CA VAL A 35 -1.25 4.52 6.81
C VAL A 35 -0.46 5.45 7.71
N TYR A 36 -0.66 5.31 9.02
CA TYR A 36 0.04 6.10 10.05
C TYR A 36 1.00 5.22 10.84
N MET A 37 2.14 5.80 11.23
CA MET A 37 3.16 5.14 12.03
C MET A 37 3.52 5.99 13.25
N TYR A 38 3.72 5.31 14.38
CA TYR A 38 4.26 5.90 15.60
C TYR A 38 5.79 5.81 15.55
N LEU A 39 6.46 6.97 15.48
CA LEU A 39 7.91 7.08 15.39
C LEU A 39 8.40 8.20 16.32
N PRO A 40 8.64 7.91 17.61
CA PRO A 40 8.99 8.93 18.59
C PRO A 40 10.33 9.62 18.32
N GLU A 41 11.25 8.92 17.66
CA GLU A 41 12.58 9.43 17.27
C GLU A 41 12.52 10.47 16.14
N ALA A 42 11.44 10.47 15.35
CA ALA A 42 11.29 11.41 14.26
C ALA A 42 10.96 12.80 14.81
N LYS A 43 11.74 13.83 14.41
CA LYS A 43 11.54 15.22 14.83
C LYS A 43 10.10 15.72 14.57
N GLU A 44 9.50 15.29 13.45
CA GLU A 44 8.13 15.63 13.06
C GLU A 44 7.04 15.10 14.01
N SER A 45 7.37 14.08 14.81
CA SER A 45 6.42 13.44 15.74
C SER A 45 6.22 14.24 17.04
N PHE A 46 7.03 15.29 17.27
CA PHE A 46 7.07 16.04 18.53
C PHE A 46 7.27 15.12 19.74
N GLY A 47 8.32 14.28 19.69
CA GLY A 47 8.62 13.32 20.77
C GLY A 47 7.58 12.21 20.91
N GLY A 48 6.94 11.80 19.80
CA GLY A 48 5.92 10.74 19.77
C GLY A 48 4.48 11.21 19.93
N MET A 49 4.23 12.46 20.32
CA MET A 49 2.86 12.97 20.53
C MET A 49 1.98 12.97 19.27
N ARG A 50 2.60 12.95 18.07
CA ARG A 50 1.92 12.99 16.77
C ARG A 50 2.24 11.75 15.91
N LEU A 51 1.20 11.12 15.39
CA LEU A 51 1.34 10.04 14.39
C LEU A 51 1.71 10.63 13.03
N LEU A 52 2.62 9.95 12.34
CA LEU A 52 3.12 10.39 11.03
C LEU A 52 2.49 9.55 9.93
N ARG A 53 1.96 10.21 8.89
CA ARG A 53 1.45 9.51 7.70
C ARG A 53 2.64 8.99 6.90
N ARG A 54 2.68 7.70 6.64
CA ARG A 54 3.73 7.03 5.86
C ARG A 54 3.25 6.56 4.51
N ALA A 55 1.95 6.39 4.31
CA ALA A 55 1.39 6.10 3.00
C ALA A 55 -0.01 6.69 2.86
N ASP A 56 -0.40 6.95 1.63
CA ASP A 56 -1.69 7.49 1.21
C ASP A 56 -2.03 6.95 -0.17
N PHE A 57 -3.30 6.61 -0.36
CA PHE A 57 -3.81 6.02 -1.58
C PHE A 57 -5.30 6.30 -1.72
N ASN A 58 -5.76 6.70 -2.91
CA ASN A 58 -7.20 6.79 -3.17
C ASN A 58 -7.73 5.47 -3.76
N VAL A 59 -8.69 4.86 -3.06
CA VAL A 59 -9.29 3.59 -3.49
C VAL A 59 -10.36 3.81 -4.56
N GLY A 60 -11.03 4.97 -4.54
CA GLY A 60 -12.18 5.27 -5.37
C GLY A 60 -13.52 4.76 -4.82
N ALA A 61 -13.51 4.22 -3.60
CA ALA A 61 -14.69 3.69 -2.92
C ALA A 61 -14.56 3.86 -1.40
N HIS A 62 -15.68 3.95 -0.70
CA HIS A 62 -15.68 4.02 0.76
C HIS A 62 -15.35 2.66 1.36
N VAL A 63 -14.40 2.63 2.30
CA VAL A 63 -13.99 1.40 2.99
C VAL A 63 -14.57 1.40 4.39
N ASN A 64 -15.32 0.36 4.74
CA ASN A 64 -16.00 0.26 6.04
C ASN A 64 -15.47 -0.89 6.92
N ALA A 65 -15.00 -1.97 6.32
CA ALA A 65 -14.50 -3.13 7.04
C ALA A 65 -13.06 -3.43 6.67
N PHE A 66 -12.26 -3.78 7.68
CA PHE A 66 -10.88 -4.26 7.53
C PHE A 66 -10.72 -5.56 8.30
N TRP A 67 -9.95 -6.50 7.74
CA TRP A 67 -9.51 -7.69 8.45
C TRP A 67 -8.07 -8.01 8.06
N ARG A 68 -7.38 -8.79 8.90
CA ARG A 68 -5.98 -9.16 8.68
C ARG A 68 -5.83 -10.65 8.54
N MET A 69 -4.96 -11.05 7.62
CA MET A 69 -4.58 -12.45 7.42
C MET A 69 -3.06 -12.54 7.30
N PRO A 70 -2.42 -13.59 7.83
CA PRO A 70 -0.99 -13.82 7.60
C PRO A 70 -0.75 -14.12 6.13
N CYS A 71 0.35 -13.64 5.56
CA CYS A 71 0.74 -13.93 4.18
C CYS A 71 0.88 -15.44 3.91
N ARG A 72 0.31 -15.96 2.80
CA ARG A 72 0.63 -17.34 2.36
C ARG A 72 2.09 -17.40 1.91
N GLY A 73 2.80 -18.45 2.30
CA GLY A 73 4.22 -18.59 2.02
C GLY A 73 5.00 -19.16 3.18
N ALA A 74 4.59 -18.88 4.43
CA ALA A 74 5.25 -19.39 5.64
C ALA A 74 5.34 -20.94 5.74
N LEU A 75 4.63 -21.69 4.90
CA LEU A 75 4.63 -23.16 4.93
C LEU A 75 5.76 -23.82 4.11
N ASP A 76 6.39 -23.14 3.15
CA ASP A 76 7.52 -23.70 2.37
C ASP A 76 8.86 -23.13 2.85
N THR A 77 9.39 -23.72 3.91
CA THR A 77 10.65 -23.36 4.60
C THR A 77 11.92 -23.58 3.76
N ALA A 78 11.81 -23.97 2.49
CA ALA A 78 12.96 -24.34 1.66
C ALA A 78 13.66 -23.17 0.96
N THR A 79 13.04 -21.97 0.84
CA THR A 79 13.57 -20.89 0.00
C THR A 79 13.74 -19.55 0.74
N LYS A 80 14.87 -18.85 0.54
CA LYS A 80 15.15 -17.52 1.15
C LYS A 80 14.07 -16.45 0.86
N LYS A 81 13.32 -16.57 -0.24
CA LYS A 81 12.19 -15.68 -0.57
C LYS A 81 11.01 -15.86 0.40
N THR A 82 10.81 -17.04 0.97
CA THR A 82 9.74 -17.32 1.96
C THR A 82 9.92 -16.53 3.26
N LEU A 83 11.17 -16.41 3.74
CA LEU A 83 11.51 -15.61 4.92
C LEU A 83 11.18 -14.12 4.76
N ALA A 84 11.12 -13.62 3.52
CA ALA A 84 10.79 -12.23 3.24
C ALA A 84 9.35 -11.85 3.61
N TRP A 85 8.46 -12.83 3.72
CA TRP A 85 7.04 -12.67 4.05
C TRP A 85 6.71 -13.13 5.46
N ASP A 86 7.70 -13.61 6.21
CA ASP A 86 7.52 -14.04 7.58
C ASP A 86 7.06 -12.87 8.47
N ASN A 87 6.16 -13.16 9.40
CA ASN A 87 5.47 -12.20 10.27
C ASN A 87 4.71 -11.04 9.58
N LYS A 88 4.59 -11.05 8.25
CA LYS A 88 3.80 -10.06 7.53
C LYS A 88 2.34 -10.47 7.46
N HIS A 89 1.47 -9.49 7.63
CA HIS A 89 0.03 -9.65 7.52
C HIS A 89 -0.51 -8.80 6.38
N ILE A 90 -1.36 -9.40 5.57
CA ILE A 90 -2.17 -8.74 4.56
C ILE A 90 -3.32 -8.04 5.29
N THR A 91 -3.53 -6.77 4.97
CA THR A 91 -4.71 -6.04 5.43
C THR A 91 -5.74 -6.02 4.32
N TRP A 92 -6.74 -6.87 4.44
CA TRP A 92 -7.89 -6.90 3.54
C TRP A 92 -8.90 -5.84 3.95
N PHE A 93 -9.67 -5.38 2.97
CA PHE A 93 -10.74 -4.44 3.19
C PHE A 93 -11.92 -4.64 2.23
N ALA A 94 -13.12 -4.32 2.70
CA ALA A 94 -14.33 -4.34 1.88
C ALA A 94 -14.84 -2.91 1.66
N THR A 95 -15.21 -2.63 0.42
CA THR A 95 -15.77 -1.35 0.00
C THR A 95 -17.30 -1.38 0.05
N LEU A 96 -17.93 -0.21 0.19
CA LEU A 96 -19.39 -0.08 0.17
C LEU A 96 -20.00 -0.34 -1.21
N ASP A 97 -19.19 -0.26 -2.27
CA ASP A 97 -19.59 -0.55 -3.65
C ASP A 97 -19.58 -2.06 -3.97
N GLY A 98 -19.40 -2.92 -2.95
CA GLY A 98 -19.42 -4.38 -3.09
C GLY A 98 -18.07 -5.00 -3.51
N GLY A 99 -17.00 -4.21 -3.54
CA GLY A 99 -15.65 -4.67 -3.87
C GLY A 99 -14.85 -5.16 -2.66
N ILE A 100 -13.84 -5.97 -2.91
CA ILE A 100 -12.84 -6.39 -1.93
C ILE A 100 -11.47 -5.97 -2.45
N GLY A 101 -10.64 -5.41 -1.57
CA GLY A 101 -9.26 -5.04 -1.87
C GLY A 101 -8.31 -5.48 -0.76
N LEU A 102 -7.01 -5.36 -1.03
CA LEU A 102 -5.96 -5.74 -0.10
C LEU A 102 -4.82 -4.72 -0.09
N LEU A 103 -4.15 -4.60 1.07
CA LEU A 103 -2.89 -3.92 1.24
C LEU A 103 -1.84 -4.93 1.69
N LEU A 104 -0.82 -5.14 0.83
CA LEU A 104 0.28 -6.05 1.08
C LEU A 104 1.56 -5.26 1.43
N PRO A 105 2.12 -5.42 2.65
CA PRO A 105 3.37 -4.77 3.00
C PRO A 105 4.57 -5.40 2.28
N MET A 106 5.32 -4.58 1.54
CA MET A 106 6.43 -5.05 0.69
C MET A 106 7.78 -4.49 1.15
N GLN A 107 8.87 -5.16 0.77
CA GLN A 107 10.23 -4.63 0.93
C GLN A 107 10.47 -3.43 0.01
N GLU A 108 11.27 -2.47 0.48
CA GLU A 108 11.55 -1.23 -0.26
C GLU A 108 12.21 -1.49 -1.64
N LYS A 109 13.09 -2.49 -1.72
CA LYS A 109 13.76 -2.85 -2.98
C LYS A 109 12.75 -3.27 -4.06
N THR A 110 11.82 -4.15 -3.72
CA THR A 110 10.75 -4.61 -4.63
C THR A 110 9.78 -3.47 -4.93
N TYR A 111 9.42 -2.67 -3.92
CA TYR A 111 8.58 -1.49 -4.10
C TYR A 111 9.15 -0.52 -5.13
N ARG A 112 10.43 -0.14 -5.01
CA ARG A 112 11.08 0.81 -5.95
C ARG A 112 11.11 0.29 -7.38
N ARG A 113 11.36 -1.01 -7.56
CA ARG A 113 11.35 -1.65 -8.89
C ARG A 113 9.96 -1.62 -9.53
N LEU A 114 8.93 -2.05 -8.79
CA LEU A 114 7.56 -2.03 -9.28
C LEU A 114 7.02 -0.59 -9.43
N LEU A 115 7.51 0.38 -8.65
CA LEU A 115 7.18 1.79 -8.83
C LEU A 115 7.70 2.33 -10.18
N MET A 116 8.92 1.95 -10.57
CA MET A 116 9.44 2.31 -11.89
C MET A 116 8.58 1.70 -13.01
N LEU A 117 8.17 0.44 -12.84
CA LEU A 117 7.22 -0.22 -13.74
C LEU A 117 5.88 0.51 -13.82
N GLN A 118 5.29 0.86 -12.69
CA GLN A 118 4.03 1.60 -12.64
C GLN A 118 4.11 2.93 -13.40
N ASN A 119 5.22 3.68 -13.26
CA ASN A 119 5.42 4.92 -14.02
C ASN A 119 5.55 4.67 -15.53
N ALA A 120 6.22 3.59 -15.93
CA ALA A 120 6.32 3.20 -17.34
C ALA A 120 4.94 2.80 -17.91
N LEU A 121 4.17 1.98 -17.19
CA LEU A 121 2.82 1.57 -17.58
C LEU A 121 1.84 2.75 -17.65
N THR A 122 1.97 3.71 -16.73
CA THR A 122 1.12 4.92 -16.75
C THR A 122 1.32 5.73 -18.03
N THR A 123 2.56 5.80 -18.54
CA THR A 123 2.91 6.64 -19.68
C THR A 123 2.82 5.94 -21.03
N MET A 124 3.06 4.63 -21.07
CA MET A 124 3.16 3.88 -22.33
C MET A 124 1.88 3.15 -22.72
N LEU A 125 0.97 2.89 -21.77
CA LEU A 125 -0.30 2.24 -22.09
C LEU A 125 -1.42 3.27 -22.32
N PRO A 126 -2.28 3.04 -23.33
CA PRO A 126 -3.53 3.78 -23.44
C PRO A 126 -4.46 3.38 -22.28
N HIS A 127 -5.08 4.36 -21.65
CA HIS A 127 -6.06 4.14 -20.59
C HIS A 127 -7.46 4.45 -21.08
N HIS A 128 -8.45 3.70 -20.58
CA HIS A 128 -9.85 3.91 -20.93
C HIS A 128 -10.27 5.35 -20.61
N ALA A 129 -11.05 5.93 -21.53
CA ALA A 129 -11.51 7.32 -21.46
C ALA A 129 -10.39 8.38 -21.31
N GLY A 130 -9.13 8.06 -21.62
CA GLY A 130 -8.00 8.98 -21.48
C GLY A 130 -7.67 9.35 -20.04
N LEU A 131 -8.17 8.58 -19.06
CA LEU A 131 -7.95 8.85 -17.64
C LEU A 131 -6.50 8.58 -17.25
N ASN A 132 -5.99 9.34 -16.28
CA ASN A 132 -4.65 9.14 -15.72
C ASN A 132 -4.73 8.34 -14.40
N PRO A 133 -4.30 7.06 -14.37
CA PRO A 133 -4.35 6.24 -13.16
C PRO A 133 -3.57 6.86 -11.99
N LYS A 134 -2.44 7.51 -12.28
CA LYS A 134 -1.63 8.16 -11.24
C LYS A 134 -2.37 9.31 -10.58
N ALA A 135 -3.09 10.11 -11.35
CA ALA A 135 -3.89 11.20 -10.82
C ALA A 135 -5.08 10.67 -10.01
N PHE A 136 -5.74 9.62 -10.49
CA PHE A 136 -6.85 8.97 -9.80
C PHE A 136 -6.46 8.42 -8.41
N ARG A 137 -5.27 7.80 -8.28
CA ARG A 137 -4.80 7.25 -7.00
C ARG A 137 -4.22 8.28 -6.04
N MET A 138 -4.07 9.55 -6.44
CA MET A 138 -3.55 10.58 -5.58
C MET A 138 -4.53 10.92 -4.45
N LEU A 139 -3.97 11.32 -3.30
CA LEU A 139 -4.76 11.76 -2.16
C LEU A 139 -5.66 12.95 -2.55
N HIS A 140 -6.96 12.75 -2.42
CA HIS A 140 -7.96 13.81 -2.58
C HIS A 140 -8.15 14.55 -1.26
N VAL A 141 -8.08 15.88 -1.32
CA VAL A 141 -8.29 16.73 -0.16
C VAL A 141 -8.99 18.01 -0.59
N ASP A 142 -10.23 18.19 -0.14
CA ASP A 142 -11.02 19.40 -0.44
C ASP A 142 -10.42 20.68 0.13
N ARG A 143 -9.67 20.56 1.22
CA ARG A 143 -9.04 21.68 1.91
C ARG A 143 -7.53 21.58 1.81
N ARG A 144 -6.89 22.69 1.42
CA ARG A 144 -5.44 22.78 1.42
C ARG A 144 -4.88 22.51 2.82
N GLN A 145 -3.97 21.54 2.90
CA GLN A 145 -3.30 21.14 4.13
C GLN A 145 -1.80 21.39 4.01
N LEU A 146 -1.14 21.60 5.16
CA LEU A 146 0.31 21.77 5.23
C LEU A 146 1.09 20.45 5.02
N GLN A 147 0.40 19.31 4.93
CA GLN A 147 1.02 18.01 4.78
C GLN A 147 0.91 17.51 3.34
N ASN A 148 2.06 17.25 2.72
CA ASN A 148 2.16 16.71 1.37
C ASN A 148 1.68 15.26 1.30
N ALA A 149 1.28 14.84 0.09
CA ALA A 149 1.06 13.42 -0.24
C ALA A 149 2.39 12.66 -0.17
N VAL A 150 2.37 11.45 0.38
CA VAL A 150 3.57 10.61 0.64
C VAL A 150 3.73 9.53 -0.44
N ARG A 151 2.62 8.99 -0.97
CA ARG A 151 2.55 8.11 -2.16
C ARG A 151 3.38 6.83 -2.06
N ASN A 152 3.20 6.08 -0.98
CA ASN A 152 3.90 4.81 -0.69
C ASN A 152 3.01 3.57 -0.86
N VAL A 153 2.09 3.60 -1.82
CA VAL A 153 1.24 2.46 -2.19
C VAL A 153 1.27 2.32 -3.70
N LEU A 154 1.51 1.10 -4.18
CA LEU A 154 1.49 0.77 -5.61
C LEU A 154 0.08 0.43 -6.05
N ASP A 155 -0.23 0.71 -7.31
CA ASP A 155 -1.49 0.32 -7.94
C ASP A 155 -1.36 -1.09 -8.53
N GLY A 156 -1.86 -2.09 -7.80
CA GLY A 156 -1.84 -3.48 -8.23
C GLY A 156 -2.66 -3.74 -9.51
N GLU A 157 -3.76 -3.02 -9.72
CA GLU A 157 -4.58 -3.17 -10.92
C GLU A 157 -3.84 -2.68 -12.17
N LEU A 158 -3.09 -1.58 -12.04
CA LEU A 158 -2.22 -1.10 -13.10
C LEU A 158 -1.05 -2.05 -13.34
N LEU A 159 -0.42 -2.58 -12.29
CA LEU A 159 0.66 -3.55 -12.41
C LEU A 159 0.21 -4.85 -13.10
N ASN A 160 -1.02 -5.31 -12.83
CA ASN A 160 -1.58 -6.50 -13.47
C ASN A 160 -1.68 -6.34 -15.00
N LYS A 161 -1.81 -5.13 -15.54
CA LYS A 161 -1.76 -4.89 -16.99
C LYS A 161 -0.46 -5.38 -17.62
N TYR A 162 0.65 -5.40 -16.88
CA TYR A 162 1.92 -5.94 -17.38
C TYR A 162 1.83 -7.42 -17.78
N LEU A 163 1.00 -8.21 -17.07
CA LEU A 163 0.81 -9.63 -17.37
C LEU A 163 0.10 -9.86 -18.70
N TYR A 164 -0.70 -8.89 -19.16
CA TYR A 164 -1.45 -8.96 -20.41
C TYR A 164 -0.66 -8.50 -21.64
N LEU A 165 0.54 -7.94 -21.45
CA LEU A 165 1.37 -7.48 -22.55
C LEU A 165 2.06 -8.64 -23.27
N SER A 166 2.35 -8.45 -24.56
CA SER A 166 3.14 -9.41 -25.33
C SER A 166 4.55 -9.53 -24.76
N THR A 167 5.23 -10.65 -25.04
CA THR A 167 6.61 -10.88 -24.59
C THR A 167 7.57 -9.80 -25.09
N MET A 168 7.33 -9.28 -26.30
CA MET A 168 8.12 -8.20 -26.90
C MET A 168 7.95 -6.89 -26.13
N GLU A 169 6.71 -6.45 -25.90
CA GLU A 169 6.41 -5.23 -25.12
C GLU A 169 6.92 -5.33 -23.68
N ARG A 170 6.78 -6.50 -23.05
CA ARG A 170 7.32 -6.76 -21.70
C ARG A 170 8.83 -6.59 -21.64
N SER A 171 9.55 -7.08 -22.66
CA SER A 171 11.01 -6.95 -22.76
C SER A 171 11.44 -5.50 -22.96
N GLU A 172 10.75 -4.75 -23.82
CA GLU A 172 11.04 -3.33 -24.06
C GLU A 172 10.84 -2.48 -22.80
N LEU A 173 9.73 -2.69 -22.08
CA LEU A 173 9.47 -2.03 -20.80
C LEU A 173 10.52 -2.37 -19.74
N ALA A 174 10.88 -3.65 -19.62
CA ALA A 174 11.88 -4.10 -18.66
C ALA A 174 13.24 -3.45 -18.93
N LYS A 175 13.67 -3.42 -20.21
CA LYS A 175 14.91 -2.75 -20.64
C LYS A 175 14.92 -1.27 -20.29
N LYS A 176 13.81 -0.55 -20.50
CA LYS A 176 13.68 0.87 -20.20
C LYS A 176 13.83 1.18 -18.70
N ILE A 177 13.42 0.26 -17.84
CA ILE A 177 13.52 0.37 -16.38
C ILE A 177 14.91 -0.10 -15.88
N GLY A 178 15.70 -0.77 -16.73
CA GLY A 178 17.00 -1.33 -16.35
C GLY A 178 16.87 -2.66 -15.58
N THR A 179 15.86 -3.47 -15.92
CA THR A 179 15.61 -4.78 -15.30
C THR A 179 15.29 -5.83 -16.35
N THR A 180 15.16 -7.10 -15.94
CA THR A 180 14.71 -8.18 -16.83
C THR A 180 13.22 -8.44 -16.64
N SER A 181 12.55 -8.87 -17.71
CA SER A 181 11.13 -9.26 -17.68
C SER A 181 10.88 -10.35 -16.63
N ASP A 182 11.81 -11.29 -16.50
CA ASP A 182 11.67 -12.44 -15.60
C ASP A 182 11.65 -12.02 -14.13
N ILE A 183 12.48 -11.04 -13.74
CA ILE A 183 12.48 -10.50 -12.37
C ILE A 183 11.16 -9.80 -12.05
N ILE A 184 10.61 -9.06 -13.02
CA ILE A 184 9.32 -8.38 -12.83
C ILE A 184 8.19 -9.40 -12.72
N LEU A 185 8.17 -10.41 -13.58
CA LEU A 185 7.17 -11.48 -13.55
C LEU A 185 7.25 -12.24 -12.22
N ASP A 186 8.45 -12.59 -11.78
CA ASP A 186 8.67 -13.21 -10.47
C ASP A 186 8.04 -12.40 -9.33
N ASP A 187 8.24 -11.08 -9.29
CA ASP A 187 7.69 -10.23 -8.24
C ASP A 187 6.16 -10.18 -8.28
N VAL A 188 5.58 -10.01 -9.47
CA VAL A 188 4.12 -9.89 -9.64
C VAL A 188 3.44 -11.22 -9.30
N LEU A 189 3.96 -12.34 -9.81
CA LEU A 189 3.44 -13.67 -9.50
C LEU A 189 3.62 -14.05 -8.03
N GLU A 190 4.69 -13.58 -7.39
CA GLU A 190 4.90 -13.78 -5.95
C GLU A 190 3.82 -13.06 -5.13
N ILE A 191 3.39 -11.85 -5.53
CA ILE A 191 2.29 -11.12 -4.88
C ILE A 191 0.99 -11.93 -4.97
N ASP A 192 0.65 -12.44 -6.16
CA ASP A 192 -0.57 -13.23 -6.36
C ASP A 192 -0.53 -14.52 -5.52
N ARG A 193 0.62 -15.21 -5.50
CA ARG A 193 0.80 -16.43 -4.71
C ARG A 193 0.61 -16.19 -3.21
N VAL A 194 1.15 -15.09 -2.70
CA VAL A 194 1.09 -14.74 -1.27
C VAL A 194 -0.32 -14.30 -0.85
N THR A 195 -1.09 -13.74 -1.77
CA THR A 195 -2.43 -13.19 -1.51
C THR A 195 -3.58 -14.16 -1.79
N ALA A 196 -3.31 -15.32 -2.41
CA ALA A 196 -4.30 -16.35 -2.77
C ALA A 196 -4.91 -17.07 -1.55
N HIS A 197 -5.75 -16.38 -0.78
CA HIS A 197 -6.37 -16.91 0.45
C HIS A 197 -7.77 -17.50 0.26
N PHE A 198 -8.56 -16.94 -0.65
CA PHE A 198 -9.95 -17.28 -0.92
C PHE A 198 -10.10 -17.80 -2.34
#